data_AF-A0AAP0QVN8-F1
#
_entry.id   AF-A0AAP0QVN8-F1
#
_cell.length_a   1.000
_cell.length_b   1.000
_cell.length_c   1.000
_cell.angle_alpha   90.00
_cell.angle_beta   90.00
_cell.angle_gamma   90.00
#
_symmetry.space_group_name_H-M   'P 1'
#
loop_
_entity.id
_entity.type
_entity.pdbx_description
1 polymer ?
#
loop_
_entity_poly.entity_id
_entity_poly.type
_entity_poly.pdbx_seq_one_letter_code
_entity_poly.pdbx_strand_id
1 'polypeptide(L)'
;MGELKYELSQNAYIKLVLHARKHKTAAVNGVLLGRVSPQNDAVVEIADSVPLFHSHLGLLPNLEISLIMIEEHYSAQGLGIVGYFHANERFDDLELDSIAKNIGNHICRYFPQCAVLLLDNKKLEALPKGKDRSPVMQLYIRDASKNWKLVGSDGGCQLLTKEPAANVVLMDYISSEKWQDVVDFDDHLDDISKDWLNPDLFK
;
A
#
# COMPACT_ATOMS: atom_id res chain seq x y z
N MET A 1 -21.90 4.12 -5.29
CA MET A 1 -20.82 4.45 -4.33
C MET A 1 -20.60 5.93 -4.44
N GLY A 2 -20.63 6.65 -3.33
CA GLY A 2 -20.29 8.09 -3.32
C GLY A 2 -18.83 8.30 -3.73
N GLU A 3 -18.48 9.54 -4.05
CA GLU A 3 -17.11 9.96 -4.32
C GLU A 3 -16.26 9.77 -3.05
N LEU A 4 -15.34 8.80 -3.06
CA LEU A 4 -14.46 8.49 -1.93
C LEU A 4 -13.08 9.12 -2.11
N LYS A 5 -12.54 9.68 -1.05
CA LYS A 5 -11.16 10.18 -0.98
C LYS A 5 -10.34 9.25 -0.10
N TYR A 6 -9.17 8.87 -0.59
CA TYR A 6 -8.21 8.07 0.16
C TYR A 6 -7.03 8.96 0.50
N GLU A 7 -6.85 9.26 1.78
CA GLU A 7 -5.76 10.09 2.28
C GLU A 7 -4.64 9.19 2.80
N LEU A 8 -3.57 9.08 2.02
CA LEU A 8 -2.43 8.24 2.31
C LEU A 8 -1.36 9.03 3.06
N SER A 9 -1.02 8.58 4.27
CA SER A 9 0.07 9.18 5.03
C SER A 9 1.42 9.00 4.31
N GLN A 10 2.31 9.97 4.48
CA GLN A 10 3.65 9.96 3.91
C GLN A 10 4.41 8.69 4.31
N ASN A 11 4.35 8.28 5.58
CA ASN A 11 5.08 7.12 6.05
C ASN A 11 4.51 5.82 5.46
N ALA A 12 3.18 5.68 5.38
CA ALA A 12 2.53 4.53 4.75
C ALA A 12 2.93 4.40 3.27
N TYR A 13 2.91 5.53 2.56
CA TYR A 13 3.31 5.64 1.16
C TYR A 13 4.78 5.25 0.96
N ILE A 14 5.69 5.89 1.69
CA ILE A 14 7.13 5.69 1.53
C ILE A 14 7.51 4.25 1.87
N LYS A 15 6.97 3.68 2.95
CA LYS A 15 7.29 2.31 3.40
C LYS A 15 7.02 1.28 2.28
N LEU A 16 5.89 1.39 1.58
CA LEU A 16 5.53 0.51 0.46
C LEU A 16 6.41 0.71 -0.78
N VAL A 17 6.73 1.96 -1.11
CA VAL A 17 7.62 2.24 -2.25
C VAL A 17 9.04 1.74 -1.97
N LEU A 18 9.54 1.92 -0.75
CA LEU A 18 10.85 1.41 -0.34
C LEU A 18 10.88 -0.13 -0.35
N HIS A 19 9.80 -0.80 0.08
CA HIS A 19 9.66 -2.26 -0.03
C HIS A 19 9.77 -2.73 -1.49
N ALA A 20 9.01 -2.13 -2.41
CA ALA A 20 9.13 -2.45 -3.84
C ALA A 20 10.53 -2.12 -4.40
N ARG A 21 11.18 -1.06 -3.89
CA ARG A 21 12.54 -0.69 -4.28
C ARG A 21 13.60 -1.67 -3.78
N LYS A 22 13.39 -2.31 -2.63
CA LYS A 22 14.25 -3.38 -2.09
C LYS A 22 14.22 -4.61 -3.00
N HIS A 23 13.05 -4.96 -3.51
CA HIS A 23 12.84 -6.15 -4.34
C HIS A 23 12.48 -5.81 -5.80
N LYS A 24 13.35 -5.06 -6.48
CA LYS A 24 13.08 -4.46 -7.82
C LYS A 24 12.68 -5.44 -8.92
N THR A 25 13.06 -6.71 -8.79
CA THR A 25 12.84 -7.75 -9.81
C THR A 25 11.79 -8.77 -9.37
N ALA A 26 11.07 -8.51 -8.29
CA ALA A 26 10.02 -9.37 -7.77
C ALA A 26 8.73 -8.55 -7.61
N ALA A 27 7.60 -9.24 -7.71
CA ALA A 27 6.34 -8.66 -7.28
C ALA A 27 6.31 -8.60 -5.75
N VAL A 28 5.81 -7.50 -5.19
CA VAL A 28 5.66 -7.30 -3.75
C VAL A 28 4.22 -6.99 -3.38
N ASN A 29 3.86 -7.24 -2.13
CA ASN A 29 2.57 -6.80 -1.58
C ASN A 29 2.65 -6.28 -0.16
N GLY A 30 1.55 -5.67 0.25
CA GLY A 30 1.37 -5.15 1.60
C GLY A 30 -0.09 -4.87 1.90
N VAL A 31 -0.38 -4.52 3.14
CA VAL A 31 -1.71 -4.06 3.57
C VAL A 31 -1.68 -2.60 3.98
N LEU A 32 -2.82 -1.95 3.81
CA LEU A 32 -3.05 -0.55 4.17
C LEU A 32 -3.83 -0.50 5.49
N LEU A 33 -3.33 0.27 6.45
CA LEU A 33 -3.89 0.36 7.79
C LEU A 33 -4.49 1.73 7.99
N GLY A 34 -5.73 1.77 8.45
CA GLY A 34 -6.49 3.00 8.43
C GLY A 34 -7.86 2.88 9.06
N ARG A 35 -8.68 3.88 8.77
CA ARG A 35 -10.08 3.97 9.20
C ARG A 35 -10.85 4.95 8.32
N VAL A 36 -12.16 4.90 8.41
CA VAL A 36 -13.00 5.98 7.89
C VAL A 36 -12.80 7.22 8.77
N SER A 37 -12.66 8.38 8.15
CA SER A 37 -12.47 9.64 8.87
C SER A 37 -13.67 9.95 9.76
N PRO A 38 -13.50 10.20 11.07
CA PRO A 38 -14.60 10.54 11.97
C PRO A 38 -15.34 11.83 11.59
N GLN A 39 -14.71 12.69 10.79
CA GLN A 39 -15.27 13.97 10.36
C GLN A 39 -16.01 13.86 9.03
N ASN A 40 -15.70 12.85 8.21
CA ASN A 40 -16.27 12.68 6.88
C ASN A 40 -16.23 11.22 6.42
N ASP A 41 -17.39 10.57 6.40
CA ASP A 41 -17.52 9.16 6.00
C ASP A 41 -17.14 8.89 4.53
N ALA A 42 -16.95 9.94 3.72
CA ALA A 42 -16.43 9.85 2.36
C ALA A 42 -14.90 9.82 2.28
N VAL A 43 -14.19 9.92 3.41
CA VAL A 43 -12.73 9.91 3.48
C VAL A 43 -12.25 8.65 4.20
N VAL A 44 -11.35 7.90 3.57
CA VAL A 44 -10.61 6.81 4.19
C VAL A 44 -9.20 7.30 4.48
N GLU A 45 -8.88 7.42 5.77
CA GLU A 45 -7.54 7.79 6.25
C GLU A 45 -6.68 6.52 6.30
N ILE A 46 -5.64 6.46 5.47
CA ILE A 46 -4.63 5.40 5.49
C ILE A 46 -3.45 5.94 6.30
N ALA A 47 -3.41 5.55 7.57
CA ALA A 47 -2.46 6.04 8.55
C ALA A 47 -1.11 5.35 8.47
N ASP A 48 -1.08 4.04 8.19
CA ASP A 48 0.13 3.24 8.11
C ASP A 48 0.01 2.14 7.03
N SER A 49 1.10 1.43 6.77
CA SER A 49 1.15 0.28 5.89
C SER A 49 2.08 -0.80 6.46
N VAL A 50 1.85 -2.05 6.08
CA VAL A 50 2.73 -3.18 6.43
C VAL A 50 3.15 -3.90 5.14
N PRO A 51 4.45 -3.87 4.80
CA PRO A 51 5.05 -4.74 3.79
C PRO A 51 4.84 -6.21 4.18
N LEU A 52 4.26 -6.99 3.28
CA LEU A 52 3.97 -8.40 3.54
C LEU A 52 5.04 -9.30 2.94
N PHE A 53 5.00 -9.50 1.63
CA PHE A 53 5.80 -10.53 0.98
C PHE A 53 6.51 -9.98 -0.25
N HIS A 54 7.69 -10.55 -0.51
CA HIS A 54 8.48 -10.36 -1.73
C HIS A 54 8.76 -11.67 -2.45
N SER A 55 8.30 -12.78 -1.86
CA SER A 55 8.29 -14.11 -2.43
C SER A 55 6.91 -14.73 -2.25
N HIS A 56 6.45 -15.56 -3.18
CA HIS A 56 5.25 -16.39 -3.01
C HIS A 56 4.01 -15.68 -2.39
N LEU A 57 3.68 -14.49 -2.89
CA LEU A 57 2.71 -13.48 -2.38
C LEU A 57 1.32 -13.98 -1.90
N GLY A 58 0.92 -15.19 -2.29
CA GLY A 58 -0.40 -15.76 -2.05
C GLY A 58 -0.40 -17.08 -1.30
N LEU A 59 0.70 -17.46 -0.63
CA LEU A 59 0.67 -18.63 0.25
C LEU A 59 -0.24 -18.38 1.44
N LEU A 60 -1.39 -19.06 1.43
CA LEU A 60 -2.46 -18.85 2.42
C LEU A 60 -1.97 -18.92 3.88
N PRO A 61 -1.11 -19.88 4.29
CA PRO A 61 -0.67 -19.93 5.68
C PRO A 61 0.08 -18.67 6.12
N ASN A 62 0.98 -18.16 5.28
CA ASN A 62 1.77 -16.95 5.56
C ASN A 62 0.86 -15.71 5.59
N LEU A 63 -0.09 -15.62 4.65
CA LEU A 63 -1.05 -14.54 4.61
C LEU A 63 -1.98 -14.54 5.83
N GLU A 64 -2.47 -15.71 6.25
CA GLU A 64 -3.37 -15.83 7.40
C GLU A 64 -2.67 -15.40 8.70
N ILE A 65 -1.46 -15.91 8.96
CA ILE A 65 -0.73 -15.55 10.17
C ILE A 65 -0.35 -14.06 10.19
N SER A 66 0.04 -13.49 9.04
CA SER A 66 0.40 -12.08 8.97
C SER A 66 -0.80 -11.17 9.23
N LEU A 67 -1.95 -11.46 8.63
CA LEU A 67 -3.17 -10.68 8.85
C LEU A 67 -3.62 -10.75 10.32
N ILE A 68 -3.57 -11.93 10.96
CA ILE A 68 -3.91 -12.07 12.39
C ILE A 68 -3.00 -11.22 13.27
N MET A 69 -1.68 -11.27 13.05
CA MET A 69 -0.71 -10.50 13.83
C MET A 69 -0.87 -8.99 13.64
N ILE A 70 -1.15 -8.56 12.40
CA ILE A 70 -1.41 -7.16 12.05
C ILE A 70 -2.69 -6.68 12.71
N GLU A 71 -3.78 -7.45 12.63
CA GLU A 71 -5.05 -7.10 13.25
C GLU A 71 -4.92 -6.96 14.77
N GLU A 72 -4.26 -7.89 15.45
CA GLU A 72 -4.04 -7.83 16.90
C GLU A 72 -3.26 -6.55 17.28
N HIS A 73 -2.20 -6.21 16.55
CA HIS A 73 -1.37 -5.05 16.84
C HIS A 73 -2.09 -3.71 16.60
N TYR A 74 -2.73 -3.56 15.43
CA TYR A 74 -3.30 -2.28 15.00
C TYR A 74 -4.72 -2.04 15.54
N SER A 75 -5.47 -3.09 15.87
CA SER A 75 -6.79 -2.94 16.52
C SER A 75 -6.69 -2.24 17.87
N ALA A 76 -5.62 -2.49 18.63
CA ALA A 76 -5.32 -1.78 19.88
C ALA A 76 -5.12 -0.26 19.69
N GLN A 77 -4.80 0.18 18.47
CA GLN A 77 -4.63 1.58 18.08
C GLN A 77 -5.87 2.15 17.38
N GLY A 78 -6.95 1.37 17.26
CA GLY A 78 -8.17 1.76 16.55
C GLY A 78 -8.00 1.85 15.03
N LEU A 79 -7.03 1.12 14.48
CA LEU A 79 -6.79 1.00 13.04
C LEU A 79 -7.15 -0.40 12.56
N GLY A 80 -7.72 -0.48 11.37
CA GLY A 80 -8.06 -1.74 10.70
C GLY A 80 -7.43 -1.82 9.31
N ILE A 81 -7.51 -3.01 8.72
CA ILE A 81 -7.06 -3.22 7.33
C ILE A 81 -8.10 -2.59 6.39
N VAL A 82 -7.71 -1.52 5.71
CA VAL A 82 -8.58 -0.73 4.81
C VAL A 82 -8.25 -0.94 3.34
N GLY A 83 -7.22 -1.71 3.02
CA GLY A 83 -6.85 -1.96 1.64
C GLY A 83 -5.61 -2.80 1.47
N TYR A 84 -5.21 -2.95 0.22
CA TYR A 84 -4.10 -3.79 -0.21
C TYR A 84 -3.19 -3.02 -1.16
N PHE A 85 -1.91 -3.31 -1.08
CA PHE A 85 -0.89 -2.79 -1.99
C PHE A 85 -0.29 -3.92 -2.81
N HIS A 86 0.00 -3.63 -4.08
CA HIS A 86 0.71 -4.51 -4.97
C HIS A 86 1.71 -3.72 -5.83
N ALA A 87 2.86 -4.32 -6.09
CA ALA A 87 3.73 -3.90 -7.19
C ALA A 87 4.04 -5.11 -8.06
N ASN A 88 3.88 -4.94 -9.37
CA ASN A 88 4.19 -5.98 -10.35
C ASN A 88 5.70 -6.13 -10.52
N GLU A 89 6.15 -7.34 -10.87
CA GLU A 89 7.56 -7.63 -11.18
C GLU A 89 8.03 -6.92 -12.46
N ARG A 90 7.11 -6.71 -13.41
CA ARG A 90 7.38 -6.07 -14.69
C ARG A 90 7.22 -4.57 -14.55
N PHE A 91 8.24 -3.86 -15.03
CA PHE A 91 8.30 -2.41 -14.95
C PHE A 91 7.18 -1.69 -15.72
N ASP A 92 6.71 -2.27 -16.82
CA ASP A 92 5.73 -1.67 -17.72
C ASP A 92 4.31 -2.24 -17.57
N ASP A 93 4.12 -3.19 -16.66
CA ASP A 93 2.84 -3.81 -16.36
C ASP A 93 2.03 -2.99 -15.36
N LEU A 94 0.93 -2.43 -15.84
CA LEU A 94 -0.01 -1.61 -15.07
C LEU A 94 -1.33 -2.34 -14.85
N GLU A 95 -1.37 -3.66 -15.03
CA GLU A 95 -2.57 -4.44 -14.79
C GLU A 95 -2.58 -5.02 -13.38
N LEU A 96 -3.78 -5.05 -12.79
CA LEU A 96 -3.99 -5.63 -11.48
C LEU A 96 -4.12 -7.16 -11.59
N ASP A 97 -3.18 -7.91 -11.01
CA ASP A 97 -3.19 -9.37 -11.03
C ASP A 97 -4.36 -9.98 -10.21
N SER A 98 -4.70 -11.22 -10.54
CA SER A 98 -5.64 -12.11 -9.86
C SER A 98 -5.41 -12.23 -8.35
N ILE A 99 -4.16 -12.32 -7.87
CA ILE A 99 -3.86 -12.42 -6.43
C ILE A 99 -4.32 -11.15 -5.72
N ALA A 100 -3.94 -9.98 -6.26
CA ALA A 100 -4.36 -8.68 -5.72
C ALA A 100 -5.89 -8.51 -5.72
N LYS A 101 -6.56 -8.95 -6.80
CA LYS A 101 -8.03 -8.94 -6.90
C LYS A 101 -8.69 -9.84 -5.86
N ASN A 102 -8.12 -11.02 -5.61
CA ASN A 102 -8.66 -12.01 -4.66
C ASN A 102 -8.49 -11.55 -3.21
N ILE A 103 -7.32 -11.05 -2.84
CA ILE A 103 -7.05 -10.51 -1.49
C ILE A 103 -7.90 -9.26 -1.26
N GLY A 104 -7.92 -8.31 -2.21
CA GLY A 104 -8.80 -7.15 -2.14
C GLY A 104 -10.27 -7.55 -1.99
N ASN A 105 -10.73 -8.59 -2.71
CA ASN A 105 -12.09 -9.09 -2.57
C ASN A 105 -12.40 -9.61 -1.17
N HIS A 106 -11.41 -10.20 -0.49
CA HIS A 106 -11.54 -10.65 0.88
C HIS A 106 -11.63 -9.47 1.84
N ILE A 107 -10.72 -8.50 1.72
CA ILE A 107 -10.74 -7.27 2.54
C ILE A 107 -12.06 -6.51 2.35
N CYS A 108 -12.56 -6.38 1.12
CA CYS A 108 -13.86 -5.76 0.82
C CYS A 108 -15.07 -6.40 1.53
N ARG A 109 -14.96 -7.64 2.04
CA ARG A 109 -16.05 -8.28 2.82
C ARG A 109 -16.18 -7.68 4.22
N TYR A 110 -15.06 -7.25 4.79
CA TYR A 110 -14.99 -6.65 6.13
C TYR A 110 -14.97 -5.12 6.07
N PHE A 111 -14.36 -4.56 5.02
CA PHE A 111 -14.26 -3.12 4.79
C PHE A 111 -14.77 -2.76 3.38
N PRO A 112 -16.05 -2.43 3.19
CA PRO A 112 -16.65 -2.19 1.87
C PRO A 112 -16.01 -1.04 1.07
N GLN A 113 -15.38 -0.07 1.75
CA GLN A 113 -14.65 1.06 1.15
C GLN A 113 -13.19 0.72 0.84
N CYS A 114 -12.84 -0.57 0.73
CA CYS A 114 -11.47 -1.01 0.51
C CYS A 114 -10.89 -0.52 -0.82
N ALA A 115 -9.64 -0.07 -0.76
CA ALA A 115 -8.84 0.30 -1.92
C ALA A 115 -7.77 -0.76 -2.22
N VAL A 116 -7.44 -0.91 -3.51
CA VAL A 116 -6.23 -1.58 -3.94
C VAL A 116 -5.32 -0.56 -4.61
N LEU A 117 -4.08 -0.46 -4.13
CA LEU A 117 -3.05 0.41 -4.68
C LEU A 117 -2.09 -0.43 -5.50
N LEU A 118 -1.90 -0.06 -6.77
CA LEU A 118 -0.92 -0.67 -7.66
C LEU A 118 0.21 0.32 -7.90
N LEU A 119 1.46 -0.09 -7.66
CA LEU A 119 2.62 0.77 -7.93
C LEU A 119 2.79 1.01 -9.44
N ASP A 120 2.89 2.28 -9.83
CA ASP A 120 3.27 2.67 -11.19
C ASP A 120 4.79 2.87 -11.25
N ASN A 121 5.48 1.81 -11.66
CA ASN A 121 6.94 1.79 -11.75
C ASN A 121 7.49 2.84 -12.74
N LYS A 122 6.76 3.13 -13.83
CA LYS A 122 7.14 4.18 -14.80
C LYS A 122 7.07 5.55 -14.15
N LYS A 123 6.02 5.81 -13.37
CA LYS A 123 5.87 7.07 -12.63
C LYS A 123 6.91 7.22 -11.53
N LEU A 124 7.26 6.12 -10.85
CA LEU A 124 8.35 6.09 -9.87
C LEU A 124 9.71 6.44 -10.50
N GLU A 125 10.04 5.90 -11.67
CA GLU A 125 11.28 6.25 -12.37
C GLU A 125 11.28 7.71 -12.87
N ALA A 126 10.11 8.24 -13.23
CA ALA A 126 9.94 9.61 -13.71
C ALA A 126 9.99 10.67 -12.60
N LEU A 127 9.83 10.30 -11.31
CA LEU A 127 9.78 11.23 -10.18
C LEU A 127 10.91 12.28 -10.18
N PRO A 128 12.21 11.92 -10.35
CA PRO A 128 13.30 12.90 -10.30
C PRO A 128 13.23 13.95 -11.41
N LYS A 129 12.52 13.66 -12.50
CA LYS A 129 12.44 14.49 -13.71
C LYS A 129 11.13 15.29 -13.77
N GLY A 130 10.15 14.94 -12.94
CA GLY A 130 8.80 15.48 -12.97
C GLY A 130 8.57 16.61 -11.95
N LYS A 131 7.55 17.43 -12.22
CA LYS A 131 6.95 18.35 -11.23
C LYS A 131 5.69 17.77 -10.59
N ASP A 132 5.31 16.55 -10.98
CA ASP A 132 4.11 15.88 -10.49
C ASP A 132 4.29 15.50 -9.02
N ARG A 133 3.35 15.96 -8.19
CA ARG A 133 3.33 15.70 -6.75
C ARG A 133 2.37 14.59 -6.37
N SER A 134 1.64 14.03 -7.34
CA SER A 134 0.72 12.94 -7.07
C SER A 134 1.47 11.65 -6.70
N PRO A 135 0.83 10.75 -5.92
CA PRO A 135 1.44 9.48 -5.55
C PRO A 135 1.85 8.66 -6.78
N VAL A 136 2.93 7.89 -6.70
CA VAL A 136 3.35 6.96 -7.76
C VAL A 136 2.51 5.68 -7.82
N MET A 137 1.25 5.75 -7.38
CA MET A 137 0.36 4.60 -7.25
C MET A 137 -0.94 4.86 -8.00
N GLN A 138 -1.45 3.81 -8.62
CA GLN A 138 -2.77 3.75 -9.21
C GLN A 138 -3.77 3.25 -8.17
N LEU A 139 -4.91 3.91 -8.08
CA LEU A 139 -5.99 3.53 -7.19
C LEU A 139 -7.01 2.68 -7.94
N TYR A 140 -7.27 1.47 -7.44
CA TYR A 140 -8.36 0.62 -7.87
C TYR A 140 -9.44 0.56 -6.79
N ILE A 141 -10.69 0.75 -7.22
CA ILE A 141 -11.88 0.61 -6.38
C ILE A 141 -12.77 -0.50 -6.92
N ARG A 142 -13.51 -1.16 -6.04
CA ARG A 142 -14.47 -2.19 -6.45
C ARG A 142 -15.83 -1.56 -6.75
N ASP A 143 -16.35 -1.80 -7.94
CA ASP A 143 -17.68 -1.33 -8.31
C ASP A 143 -18.81 -2.22 -7.76
N ALA A 144 -20.06 -1.80 -7.99
CA ALA A 144 -21.24 -2.54 -7.55
C ALA A 144 -21.34 -3.94 -8.19
N SER A 145 -20.74 -4.14 -9.37
CA SER A 145 -20.65 -5.43 -10.06
C SER A 145 -19.49 -6.30 -9.58
N LYS A 146 -18.81 -5.90 -8.49
CA LYS A 146 -17.65 -6.57 -7.89
C LYS A 146 -16.41 -6.59 -8.80
N ASN A 147 -16.35 -5.69 -9.78
CA ASN A 147 -15.18 -5.55 -10.65
C ASN A 147 -14.26 -4.46 -10.12
N TRP A 148 -12.95 -4.70 -10.20
CA TRP A 148 -11.93 -3.70 -9.89
C TRP A 148 -11.79 -2.73 -11.06
N LYS A 149 -11.95 -1.43 -10.79
CA LYS A 149 -11.83 -0.35 -11.77
C LYS A 149 -10.73 0.60 -11.33
N LEU A 150 -9.86 0.92 -12.28
CA LEU A 150 -8.90 2.01 -12.14
C LEU A 150 -9.67 3.31 -12.00
N VAL A 151 -9.33 4.09 -10.99
CA VAL A 151 -9.85 5.42 -10.78
C VAL A 151 -9.17 6.38 -11.76
N GLY A 152 -9.95 6.95 -12.68
CA GLY A 152 -9.49 7.96 -13.63
C GLY A 152 -9.50 9.38 -13.05
N SER A 153 -9.02 10.34 -13.84
CA SER A 153 -9.01 11.77 -13.52
C SER A 153 -10.43 12.39 -13.42
N ASP A 154 -11.45 11.61 -13.77
CA ASP A 154 -12.81 12.07 -14.02
C ASP A 154 -13.63 11.99 -12.72
N GLY A 155 -13.27 12.84 -11.76
CA GLY A 155 -14.14 13.36 -10.69
C GLY A 155 -14.64 12.42 -9.58
N GLY A 156 -14.54 11.11 -9.72
CA GLY A 156 -15.17 10.17 -8.78
C GLY A 156 -14.42 9.98 -7.46
N CYS A 157 -13.51 9.01 -7.43
CA CYS A 157 -12.66 8.76 -6.27
C CYS A 157 -11.28 9.38 -6.48
N GLN A 158 -10.53 9.63 -5.41
CA GLN A 158 -9.19 10.21 -5.52
C GLN A 158 -8.25 9.62 -4.47
N LEU A 159 -6.99 9.41 -4.87
CA LEU A 159 -5.90 9.11 -3.95
C LEU A 159 -5.06 10.38 -3.76
N LEU A 160 -4.92 10.80 -2.51
CA LEU A 160 -4.18 11.98 -2.11
C LEU A 160 -3.09 11.56 -1.12
N THR A 161 -1.89 12.11 -1.25
CA THR A 161 -0.95 12.10 -0.13
C THR A 161 -1.39 13.16 0.88
N LYS A 162 -1.47 12.78 2.14
CA LYS A 162 -1.83 13.70 3.23
C LYS A 162 -0.81 14.83 3.34
N GLU A 163 0.48 14.50 3.21
CA GLU A 163 1.57 15.47 3.23
C GLU A 163 2.02 15.82 1.79
N PRO A 164 2.12 17.12 1.45
CA PRO A 164 2.46 17.57 0.09
C PRO A 164 3.92 17.35 -0.30
N ALA A 165 4.79 17.04 0.67
CA ALA A 165 6.22 16.81 0.47
C ALA A 165 6.59 15.32 0.34
N ALA A 166 5.61 14.41 0.33
CA ALA A 166 5.86 12.97 0.38
C ALA A 166 6.80 12.46 -0.71
N ASN A 167 6.67 12.94 -1.95
CA ASN A 167 7.58 12.56 -3.05
C ASN A 167 9.00 13.13 -2.89
N VAL A 168 9.15 14.28 -2.24
CA VAL A 168 10.48 14.85 -1.96
C VAL A 168 11.19 13.99 -0.92
N VAL A 169 10.52 13.70 0.20
CA VAL A 169 11.05 12.85 1.27
C VAL A 169 11.32 11.43 0.78
N LEU A 170 10.44 10.87 -0.05
CA LEU A 170 10.66 9.59 -0.71
C LEU A 170 11.98 9.58 -1.50
N MET A 171 12.29 10.67 -2.20
CA MET A 171 13.49 10.73 -3.02
C MET A 171 14.77 10.82 -2.20
N ASP A 172 14.72 11.51 -1.06
CA ASP A 172 15.83 11.53 -0.10
C ASP A 172 16.09 10.13 0.47
N TYR A 173 15.04 9.38 0.81
CA TYR A 173 15.17 8.00 1.29
C TYR A 173 15.65 7.02 0.21
N ILE A 174 15.22 7.19 -1.04
CA ILE A 174 15.73 6.39 -2.15
C ILE A 174 17.22 6.68 -2.40
N SER A 175 17.62 7.95 -2.31
CA SER A 175 19.01 8.38 -2.56
C SER A 175 19.96 7.97 -1.44
N SER A 176 19.48 7.89 -0.20
CA SER A 176 20.21 7.38 0.96
C SER A 176 20.12 5.86 1.12
N GLU A 177 19.54 5.16 0.15
CA GLU A 177 19.39 3.70 0.14
C GLU A 177 18.62 3.11 1.34
N LYS A 178 17.74 3.91 1.97
CA LYS A 178 16.93 3.52 3.14
C LYS A 178 16.05 2.29 2.89
N TRP A 179 15.79 1.95 1.63
CA TRP A 179 15.08 0.73 1.24
C TRP A 179 15.79 -0.56 1.70
N GLN A 180 17.09 -0.54 1.98
CA GLN A 180 17.81 -1.70 2.52
C GLN A 180 17.36 -2.05 3.95
N ASP A 181 16.91 -1.05 4.71
CA ASP A 181 16.50 -1.20 6.11
C ASP A 181 15.04 -1.68 6.26
N VAL A 182 14.27 -1.69 5.17
CA VAL A 182 12.86 -2.11 5.23
C VAL A 182 12.80 -3.60 5.50
N VAL A 183 12.05 -3.98 6.54
CA VAL A 183 11.71 -5.35 6.89
C VAL A 183 10.28 -5.62 6.44
N ASP A 184 10.07 -6.68 5.68
CA ASP A 184 8.73 -7.19 5.42
C ASP A 184 8.41 -8.44 6.24
N PHE A 185 7.23 -9.01 6.03
CA PHE A 185 6.78 -10.17 6.78
C PHE A 185 7.50 -11.46 6.36
N ASP A 186 7.92 -11.59 5.10
CA ASP A 186 8.81 -12.68 4.67
C ASP A 186 10.12 -12.66 5.46
N ASP A 187 10.77 -11.49 5.55
CA ASP A 187 11.97 -11.28 6.36
C ASP A 187 11.77 -11.69 7.83
N HIS A 188 10.61 -11.36 8.41
CA HIS A 188 10.26 -11.71 9.79
C HIS A 188 9.98 -13.20 9.99
N LEU A 189 9.33 -13.85 9.01
CA LEU A 189 9.07 -15.29 9.08
C LEU A 189 10.37 -16.11 9.00
N ASP A 190 11.36 -15.62 8.24
CA ASP A 190 12.70 -16.20 8.18
C ASP A 190 13.51 -15.92 9.46
N ASP A 191 13.38 -14.72 10.03
CA ASP A 191 14.06 -14.30 11.26
C ASP A 191 13.15 -13.43 12.13
N ILE A 192 12.60 -14.03 13.18
CA ILE A 192 11.65 -13.37 14.11
C ILE A 192 12.25 -12.17 14.85
N SER A 193 13.58 -11.98 14.81
CA SER A 193 14.22 -10.79 15.39
C SER A 193 14.05 -9.54 14.53
N LYS A 194 13.72 -9.69 13.24
CA LYS A 194 13.43 -8.57 12.35
C LYS A 194 12.01 -8.05 12.58
N ASP A 195 11.88 -6.77 12.92
CA ASP A 195 10.59 -6.17 13.23
C ASP A 195 9.87 -5.63 11.97
N TRP A 196 8.82 -6.31 11.54
CA TRP A 196 7.98 -5.93 10.40
C TRP A 196 7.19 -4.63 10.61
N LEU A 197 7.11 -4.11 11.85
CA LEU A 197 6.53 -2.78 12.12
C LEU A 197 7.42 -1.64 11.64
N ASN A 198 8.72 -1.91 11.44
CA ASN A 198 9.72 -0.94 11.01
C ASN A 198 9.79 0.33 11.91
N PRO A 199 9.89 0.20 13.25
CA PRO A 199 9.75 1.33 14.18
C PRO A 199 10.84 2.41 14.02
N ASP A 200 12.03 2.03 13.52
CA ASP A 200 13.19 2.92 13.36
C ASP A 200 13.36 3.47 11.94
N LEU A 201 12.47 3.11 11.01
CA LEU A 201 12.66 3.42 9.59
C LEU A 201 12.63 4.93 9.28
N PHE A 202 11.85 5.70 10.04
CA PHE A 202 11.65 7.15 9.83
C PHE A 202 12.07 8.00 11.04
N LYS A 203 12.94 7.48 11.92
CA LYS A 203 13.47 8.21 13.08
C LYS A 203 14.60 9.15 12.72
#